data_AF-A0A957VQG7-F1
#
_entry.id   AF-A0A957VQG7-F1
#
_cell.length_a   1.000
_cell.length_b   1.000
_cell.length_c   1.000
_cell.angle_alpha   90.00
_cell.angle_beta   90.00
_cell.angle_gamma   90.00
#
_symmetry.space_group_name_H-M   'P 1'
#
loop_
_entity.id
_entity.type
_entity.pdbx_description
1 polymer ?
#
loop_
_entity_poly.entity_id
_entity_poly.type
_entity_poly.pdbx_seq_one_letter_code
_entity_poly.pdbx_strand_id
1 'polypeptide(L)'
;MKTRKEWVWMIVALIVVGCIRLRTTLPPAAPAAADLVQPLTMDELYGGVPAAVPAPARTRAPQTRATPDEPRLIQEGRVLYLSNCAPCHRPNGEGNLNRFPALDHNAFVTSQAPAPLIRRVLYGRGVMPAFAPTLDERDVAAILSYVRTAWIEDVLSLVPPIAFLVSVHFRKRAPSRRYPYGFRRLPTLAFLIAAVAILILGLYMFFDAARS
;
A
#
# COMPACT_ATOMS: atom_id res chain seq x y z
N MET A 1 -7.21 17.91 33.28
CA MET A 1 -7.39 18.15 31.83
C MET A 1 -6.35 17.32 31.07
N LYS A 2 -6.75 16.22 30.43
CA LYS A 2 -5.83 15.35 29.64
C LYS A 2 -5.61 15.94 28.25
N THR A 3 -4.37 15.90 27.75
CA THR A 3 -3.99 16.57 26.49
C THR A 3 -4.41 15.77 25.25
N ARG A 4 -4.55 16.46 24.11
CA ARG A 4 -5.02 15.95 22.80
C ARG A 4 -4.33 14.67 22.31
N LYS A 5 -3.11 14.37 22.77
CA LYS A 5 -2.37 13.16 22.41
C LYS A 5 -2.93 11.92 23.10
N GLU A 6 -3.47 12.05 24.31
CA GLU A 6 -3.99 10.90 25.07
C GLU A 6 -5.31 10.37 24.50
N TRP A 7 -6.14 11.21 23.87
CA TRP A 7 -7.37 10.76 23.22
C TRP A 7 -7.11 9.94 21.96
N VAL A 8 -6.11 10.33 21.16
CA VAL A 8 -5.70 9.57 19.98
C VAL A 8 -5.12 8.22 20.40
N TRP A 9 -4.24 8.20 21.41
CA TRP A 9 -3.70 6.96 21.94
C TRP A 9 -4.75 6.06 22.59
N MET A 10 -5.80 6.62 23.20
CA MET A 10 -6.89 5.83 23.79
C MET A 10 -7.80 5.20 22.72
N ILE A 11 -8.05 5.89 21.61
CA ILE A 11 -8.82 5.36 20.48
C ILE A 11 -8.01 4.29 19.74
N VAL A 12 -6.73 4.55 19.47
CA VAL A 12 -5.83 3.56 18.87
C VAL A 12 -5.69 2.34 19.80
N ALA A 13 -5.57 2.53 21.11
CA ALA A 13 -5.53 1.43 22.07
C ALA A 13 -6.85 0.63 22.10
N LEU A 14 -8.02 1.27 21.98
CA LEU A 14 -9.31 0.57 21.91
C LEU A 14 -9.44 -0.27 20.63
N ILE A 15 -8.96 0.24 19.50
CA ILE A 15 -8.93 -0.50 18.23
C ILE A 15 -7.95 -1.67 18.32
N VAL A 16 -6.73 -1.44 18.83
CA VAL A 16 -5.69 -2.47 18.99
C VAL A 16 -6.14 -3.54 20.00
N VAL A 17 -6.68 -3.18 21.15
CA VAL A 17 -7.21 -4.12 22.16
C VAL A 17 -8.44 -4.87 21.63
N GLY A 18 -9.29 -4.22 20.84
CA GLY A 18 -10.40 -4.85 20.13
C GLY A 18 -9.93 -5.90 19.11
N CYS A 19 -8.88 -5.59 18.35
CA CYS A 19 -8.25 -6.54 17.41
C CYS A 19 -7.51 -7.68 18.12
N ILE A 20 -6.86 -7.42 19.26
CA ILE A 20 -6.19 -8.44 20.08
C ILE A 20 -7.21 -9.42 20.67
N ARG A 21 -8.36 -8.94 21.15
CA ARG A 21 -9.46 -9.79 21.65
C ARG A 21 -10.10 -10.66 20.57
N LEU A 22 -10.04 -10.26 19.29
CA LEU A 22 -10.48 -11.10 18.17
C LEU A 22 -9.47 -12.22 17.86
N ARG A 23 -8.17 -12.01 18.13
CA ARG A 23 -7.12 -13.00 17.89
C ARG A 23 -7.07 -14.13 18.93
N THR A 24 -7.54 -13.90 20.16
CA THR A 24 -7.52 -14.92 21.24
C THR A 24 -8.67 -15.92 21.20
N THR A 25 -9.58 -15.84 20.23
CA THR A 25 -10.70 -16.79 20.05
C THR A 25 -10.51 -17.78 18.90
N LEU A 26 -9.36 -17.73 18.22
CA LEU A 26 -8.96 -18.69 17.20
C LEU A 26 -8.15 -19.84 17.84
N PRO A 27 -8.51 -21.11 17.61
CA PRO A 27 -7.70 -22.23 18.05
C PRO A 27 -6.34 -22.23 17.32
N PRO A 28 -5.24 -22.64 17.98
CA PRO A 28 -3.92 -22.68 17.36
C PRO A 28 -3.90 -23.73 16.23
N ALA A 29 -3.54 -23.29 15.04
CA ALA A 29 -3.12 -24.20 13.97
C ALA A 29 -1.81 -24.87 14.39
N ALA A 30 -1.72 -26.17 14.18
CA ALA A 30 -0.58 -27.01 14.50
C ALA A 30 0.73 -26.52 13.85
N PRO A 31 1.89 -26.78 14.48
CA PRO A 31 3.19 -26.41 13.94
C PRO A 31 3.61 -27.39 12.84
N ALA A 32 3.74 -26.92 11.61
CA ALA A 32 4.45 -27.65 10.57
C ALA A 32 5.11 -26.66 9.60
N ALA A 33 6.39 -26.92 9.31
CA ALA A 33 7.24 -26.33 8.28
C ALA A 33 7.95 -24.99 8.57
N ALA A 34 8.62 -24.89 9.72
CA ALA A 34 9.65 -23.86 9.97
C ALA A 34 11.08 -24.29 9.59
N ASP A 35 11.32 -25.55 9.19
CA ASP A 35 12.68 -26.12 9.19
C ASP A 35 13.36 -26.29 7.82
N LEU A 36 12.91 -25.64 6.73
CA LEU A 36 13.55 -25.81 5.42
C LEU A 36 13.98 -24.53 4.69
N VAL A 37 14.07 -23.38 5.36
CA VAL A 37 14.70 -22.20 4.78
C VAL A 37 16.02 -21.95 5.51
N GLN A 38 17.08 -22.60 5.02
CA GLN A 38 18.43 -22.26 5.43
C GLN A 38 18.73 -20.80 5.02
N PRO A 39 19.30 -19.97 5.91
CA PRO A 39 19.73 -18.63 5.56
C PRO A 39 20.96 -18.73 4.63
N LEU A 40 20.79 -18.39 3.36
CA LEU A 40 21.93 -18.13 2.47
C LEU A 40 22.63 -16.87 2.98
N THR A 41 23.91 -17.01 3.30
CA THR A 41 24.78 -15.96 3.84
C THR A 41 24.97 -14.83 2.82
N MET A 42 24.94 -13.59 3.32
CA MET A 42 25.01 -12.34 2.54
C MET A 42 26.27 -12.18 1.67
N ASP A 43 27.31 -12.99 1.87
CA ASP A 43 28.55 -12.92 1.10
C ASP A 43 28.42 -13.45 -0.35
N GLU A 44 27.45 -14.32 -0.64
CA GLU A 44 27.33 -14.93 -1.98
C GLU A 44 26.55 -14.07 -2.99
N LEU A 45 25.75 -13.10 -2.51
CA LEU A 45 24.96 -12.21 -3.36
C LEU A 45 25.69 -10.90 -3.73
N TYR A 46 26.82 -10.60 -3.08
CA TYR A 46 27.59 -9.34 -3.21
C TYR A 46 28.96 -9.48 -3.89
N GLY A 47 29.32 -10.66 -4.40
CA GLY A 47 30.58 -10.90 -5.10
C GLY A 47 30.61 -10.34 -6.53
N GLY A 48 30.95 -9.06 -6.69
CA GLY A 48 31.50 -8.53 -7.95
C GLY A 48 30.66 -7.46 -8.65
N VAL A 49 30.77 -6.21 -8.20
CA VAL A 49 30.44 -5.04 -9.03
C VAL A 49 31.64 -4.10 -9.01
N PRO A 50 32.32 -3.84 -10.15
CA PRO A 50 33.39 -2.85 -10.18
C PRO A 50 32.84 -1.45 -9.86
N ALA A 51 33.67 -0.70 -9.15
CA ALA A 51 33.37 0.63 -8.65
C ALA A 51 33.14 1.65 -9.77
N ALA A 52 32.19 2.56 -9.49
CA ALA A 52 32.11 3.93 -9.98
C ALA A 52 32.10 4.15 -11.52
N VAL A 53 30.90 4.28 -12.08
CA VAL A 53 30.69 5.09 -13.29
C VAL A 53 30.07 6.43 -12.84
N PRO A 54 30.65 7.59 -13.20
CA PRO A 54 30.13 8.89 -12.80
C PRO A 54 28.79 9.17 -13.47
N ALA A 55 27.81 9.64 -12.68
CA ALA A 55 26.51 10.08 -13.17
C ALA A 55 26.66 11.37 -14.01
N PRO A 56 26.05 11.48 -15.20
CA PRO A 56 26.05 12.72 -15.96
C PRO A 56 25.12 13.75 -15.30
N ALA A 57 25.65 14.94 -15.06
CA ALA A 57 24.89 16.09 -14.56
C ALA A 57 23.80 16.50 -15.55
N ARG A 58 22.53 16.51 -15.12
CA ARG A 58 21.44 17.18 -15.83
C ARG A 58 20.98 18.39 -15.03
N THR A 59 20.97 19.54 -15.71
CA THR A 59 20.52 20.83 -15.21
C THR A 59 18.99 20.87 -15.17
N ARG A 60 18.40 20.39 -14.07
CA ARG A 60 17.11 20.91 -13.61
C ARG A 60 17.41 21.95 -12.53
N ALA A 61 16.86 23.14 -12.67
CA ALA A 61 17.05 24.21 -11.69
C ALA A 61 16.72 23.68 -10.28
N PRO A 62 17.47 24.09 -9.22
CA PRO A 62 17.24 23.62 -7.86
C PRO A 62 15.81 23.94 -7.47
N GLN A 63 14.94 22.93 -7.46
CA GLN A 63 13.64 23.09 -6.85
C GLN A 63 13.92 23.23 -5.36
N THR A 64 13.73 24.44 -4.86
CA THR A 64 13.83 24.83 -3.45
C THR A 64 13.25 23.72 -2.58
N ARG A 65 13.89 23.45 -1.44
CA ARG A 65 13.55 22.43 -0.43
C ARG A 65 12.17 22.65 0.23
N ALA A 66 11.14 22.97 -0.54
CA ALA A 66 9.76 22.79 -0.14
C ALA A 66 9.56 21.28 -0.01
N THR A 67 9.17 20.84 1.19
CA THR A 67 8.55 19.52 1.37
C THR A 67 7.50 19.40 0.27
N PRO A 68 7.63 18.42 -0.65
CA PRO A 68 6.64 18.27 -1.70
C PRO A 68 5.29 18.09 -1.03
N ASP A 69 4.30 18.91 -1.37
CA ASP A 69 2.92 18.57 -1.06
C ASP A 69 2.70 17.17 -1.64
N GLU A 70 2.49 16.18 -0.77
CA GLU A 70 2.35 14.78 -1.13
C GLU A 70 1.43 14.56 -2.35
N PRO A 71 0.24 15.18 -2.43
CA PRO A 71 -0.64 15.02 -3.60
C PRO A 71 -0.03 15.56 -4.90
N ARG A 72 0.75 16.66 -4.84
CA ARG A 72 1.42 17.20 -6.03
C ARG A 72 2.54 16.28 -6.50
N LEU A 73 3.30 15.70 -5.58
CA LEU A 73 4.36 14.74 -5.89
C LEU A 73 3.78 13.48 -6.56
N ILE A 74 2.65 12.97 -6.04
CA ILE A 74 1.96 11.81 -6.61
C ILE A 74 1.44 12.12 -8.02
N GLN A 75 0.87 13.32 -8.23
CA GLN A 75 0.40 13.77 -9.55
C GLN A 75 1.54 13.87 -10.57
N GLU A 76 2.68 14.45 -10.18
CA GLU A 76 3.89 14.52 -11.01
C GLU A 76 4.40 13.11 -11.34
N GLY A 77 4.43 12.23 -10.34
CA GLY A 77 4.80 10.82 -10.49
C GLY A 77 3.91 10.06 -11.47
N ARG A 78 2.59 10.32 -11.45
CA ARG A 78 1.62 9.74 -12.39
C ARG A 78 1.96 10.06 -13.84
N VAL A 79 2.27 11.32 -14.14
CA VAL A 79 2.60 11.75 -15.51
C VAL A 79 3.88 11.07 -16.01
N LEU A 80 4.89 11.00 -15.14
CA LEU A 80 6.15 10.33 -15.45
C LEU A 80 5.97 8.82 -15.63
N TYR A 81 5.14 8.18 -14.80
CA TYR A 81 4.84 6.76 -14.93
C TYR A 81 4.12 6.45 -16.24
N LEU A 82 3.11 7.24 -16.60
CA LEU A 82 2.31 7.02 -17.82
C LEU A 82 3.15 7.14 -19.10
N SER A 83 4.15 8.02 -19.11
CA SER A 83 5.03 8.21 -20.26
C SER A 83 6.16 7.19 -20.35
N ASN A 84 6.73 6.76 -19.21
CA ASN A 84 7.96 5.94 -19.19
C ASN A 84 7.73 4.47 -18.84
N CYS A 85 6.74 4.17 -17.99
CA CYS A 85 6.60 2.84 -17.37
C CYS A 85 5.35 2.11 -17.86
N ALA A 86 4.23 2.82 -18.03
CA ALA A 86 2.95 2.25 -18.46
C ALA A 86 2.97 1.49 -19.80
N PRO A 87 3.83 1.82 -20.80
CA PRO A 87 3.90 1.03 -22.04
C PRO A 87 4.23 -0.46 -21.80
N CYS A 88 4.97 -0.78 -20.73
CA CYS A 88 5.33 -2.16 -20.37
C CYS A 88 4.54 -2.66 -19.15
N HIS A 89 4.37 -1.82 -18.13
CA HIS A 89 3.77 -2.19 -16.85
C HIS A 89 2.27 -1.90 -16.73
N ARG A 90 1.64 -1.37 -17.79
CA ARG A 90 0.24 -0.90 -17.81
C ARG A 90 -0.04 0.29 -16.88
N PRO A 91 -1.13 1.05 -17.09
CA PRO A 91 -1.46 2.21 -16.26
C PRO A 91 -1.61 1.90 -14.77
N ASN A 92 -2.15 0.72 -14.42
CA ASN A 92 -2.37 0.32 -13.03
C ASN A 92 -1.27 -0.60 -12.48
N GLY A 93 -0.21 -0.85 -13.25
CA GLY A 93 0.87 -1.73 -12.80
C GLY A 93 0.62 -3.22 -13.01
N GLU A 94 -0.48 -3.63 -13.65
CA GLU A 94 -0.85 -5.04 -13.86
C GLU A 94 0.20 -5.84 -14.65
N GLY A 95 1.04 -5.15 -15.44
CA GLY A 95 2.02 -5.76 -16.32
C GLY A 95 1.39 -6.67 -17.38
N ASN A 96 2.15 -7.70 -17.77
CA ASN A 96 1.70 -8.78 -18.65
C ASN A 96 2.39 -10.06 -18.22
N LEU A 97 1.60 -11.02 -17.72
CA LEU A 97 2.02 -12.29 -17.11
C LEU A 97 3.15 -13.04 -17.84
N ASN A 98 3.30 -12.86 -19.15
CA ASN A 98 4.32 -13.55 -19.96
C ASN A 98 5.56 -12.73 -20.33
N ARG A 99 5.60 -11.41 -20.09
CA ARG A 99 6.72 -10.56 -20.57
C ARG A 99 7.13 -9.44 -19.61
N PHE A 100 6.18 -8.83 -18.92
CA PHE A 100 6.44 -7.69 -18.04
C PHE A 100 5.83 -7.95 -16.66
N PRO A 101 6.62 -7.92 -15.57
CA PRO A 101 6.09 -8.26 -14.27
C PRO A 101 5.06 -7.22 -13.78
N ALA A 102 4.08 -7.73 -13.06
CA ALA A 102 3.15 -6.96 -12.24
C ALA A 102 3.92 -6.13 -11.19
N LEU A 103 3.62 -4.84 -11.13
CA LEU A 103 4.02 -3.92 -10.08
C LEU A 103 2.96 -3.83 -8.98
N ASP A 104 1.69 -4.08 -9.34
CA ASP A 104 0.61 -4.26 -8.38
C ASP A 104 0.85 -5.53 -7.56
N HIS A 105 0.53 -5.44 -6.27
CA HIS A 105 0.60 -6.57 -5.33
C HIS A 105 2.00 -7.21 -5.19
N ASN A 106 3.05 -6.52 -5.66
CA ASN A 106 4.42 -7.04 -5.67
C ASN A 106 5.18 -6.61 -4.41
N ALA A 107 5.60 -7.61 -3.60
CA ALA A 107 6.34 -7.39 -2.37
C ALA A 107 7.65 -6.59 -2.57
N PHE A 108 8.24 -6.64 -3.77
CA PHE A 108 9.43 -5.86 -4.11
C PHE A 108 9.15 -4.35 -4.10
N VAL A 109 7.98 -3.94 -4.62
CA VAL A 109 7.55 -2.54 -4.75
C VAL A 109 7.05 -1.97 -3.41
N THR A 110 6.37 -2.81 -2.63
CA THR A 110 5.81 -2.44 -1.32
C THR A 110 6.78 -2.63 -0.15
N SER A 111 7.99 -3.12 -0.42
CA SER A 111 9.01 -3.30 0.62
C SER A 111 9.40 -1.98 1.30
N GLN A 112 9.70 -2.07 2.60
CA GLN A 112 10.15 -0.93 3.40
C GLN A 112 11.55 -0.44 3.01
N ALA A 113 12.32 -1.24 2.27
CA ALA A 113 13.63 -0.88 1.75
C ALA A 113 13.51 -0.38 0.29
N PRO A 114 13.49 0.96 0.04
CA PRO A 114 13.35 1.48 -1.31
C PRO A 114 14.63 1.33 -2.16
N ALA A 115 15.80 1.14 -1.54
CA ALA A 115 17.09 1.07 -2.22
C ALA A 115 17.16 0.05 -3.39
N PRO A 116 16.73 -1.22 -3.24
CA PRO A 116 16.72 -2.18 -4.35
C PRO A 116 15.74 -1.78 -5.47
N LEU A 117 14.62 -1.15 -5.14
CA LEU A 117 13.62 -0.68 -6.10
C LEU A 117 14.16 0.49 -6.92
N ILE A 118 14.77 1.48 -6.26
CA ILE A 118 15.45 2.62 -6.89
C ILE A 118 16.55 2.10 -7.83
N ARG A 119 17.36 1.13 -7.37
CA ARG A 119 18.41 0.52 -8.21
C ARG A 119 17.82 -0.16 -9.45
N ARG A 120 16.67 -0.84 -9.34
CA ARG A 120 15.99 -1.44 -10.49
C ARG A 120 15.55 -0.39 -11.51
N VAL A 121 15.02 0.75 -11.07
CA VAL A 121 14.61 1.84 -11.96
C VAL A 121 15.82 2.50 -12.62
N LEU A 122 16.86 2.80 -11.84
CA LEU A 122 18.05 3.49 -12.34
C LEU A 122 18.83 2.64 -13.36
N TYR A 123 19.07 1.37 -13.07
CA TYR A 123 19.94 0.52 -13.88
C TYR A 123 19.19 -0.46 -14.80
N GLY A 124 17.88 -0.60 -14.64
CA GLY A 124 17.08 -1.55 -15.41
C GLY A 124 17.41 -3.01 -15.08
N ARG A 125 16.78 -3.94 -15.83
CA ARG A 125 17.10 -5.38 -15.86
C ARG A 125 16.42 -6.02 -17.07
N GLY A 126 17.15 -6.83 -17.83
CA GLY A 126 16.59 -7.51 -19.00
C GLY A 126 16.13 -6.49 -20.06
N VAL A 127 14.85 -6.54 -20.43
CA VAL A 127 14.24 -5.61 -21.39
C VAL A 127 13.85 -4.25 -20.78
N MET A 128 13.90 -4.12 -19.46
CA MET A 128 13.64 -2.84 -18.80
C MET A 128 14.88 -1.93 -18.94
N PRO A 129 14.75 -0.75 -19.59
CA PRO A 129 15.88 0.14 -19.82
C PRO A 129 16.37 0.77 -18.52
N ALA A 130 17.62 1.26 -18.54
CA ALA A 130 18.17 2.06 -17.47
C ALA A 130 17.64 3.50 -17.56
N PHE A 131 17.00 4.00 -16.50
CA PHE A 131 16.49 5.36 -16.44
C PHE A 131 17.42 6.35 -15.75
N ALA A 132 18.54 5.89 -15.19
CA ALA A 132 19.59 6.75 -14.61
C ALA A 132 20.01 7.93 -15.50
N PRO A 133 20.17 7.78 -16.83
CA PRO A 133 20.45 8.95 -17.64
C PRO A 133 19.23 9.89 -17.68
N THR A 134 18.01 9.41 -17.83
CA THR A 134 16.84 10.22 -18.19
C THR A 134 16.06 10.83 -17.02
N LEU A 135 16.06 10.20 -15.85
CA LEU A 135 15.27 10.61 -14.68
C LEU A 135 16.18 11.06 -13.55
N ASP A 136 15.81 12.15 -12.90
CA ASP A 136 16.50 12.67 -11.70
C ASP A 136 15.96 12.01 -10.42
N GLU A 137 16.66 12.15 -9.30
CA GLU A 137 16.30 11.52 -8.01
C GLU A 137 14.86 11.86 -7.57
N ARG A 138 14.46 13.12 -7.77
CA ARG A 138 13.10 13.59 -7.45
C ARG A 138 12.04 12.93 -8.34
N ASP A 139 12.35 12.74 -9.62
CA ASP A 139 11.43 12.11 -10.57
C ASP A 139 11.26 10.63 -10.22
N VAL A 140 12.35 9.95 -9.84
CA VAL A 140 12.30 8.58 -9.33
C VAL A 140 11.47 8.51 -8.05
N ALA A 141 11.69 9.40 -7.09
CA ALA A 141 10.90 9.44 -5.87
C ALA A 141 9.40 9.65 -6.14
N ALA A 142 9.05 10.56 -7.06
CA ALA A 142 7.67 10.82 -7.45
C ALA A 142 7.02 9.58 -8.09
N ILE A 143 7.71 8.91 -9.03
CA ILE A 143 7.22 7.68 -9.67
C ILE A 143 7.00 6.59 -8.63
N LEU A 144 7.96 6.36 -7.72
CA LEU A 144 7.86 5.31 -6.71
C LEU A 144 6.73 5.58 -5.71
N SER A 145 6.52 6.84 -5.33
CA SER A 145 5.37 7.25 -4.50
C SER A 145 4.05 6.97 -5.23
N TYR A 146 3.94 7.37 -6.50
CA TYR A 146 2.75 7.12 -7.31
C TYR A 146 2.42 5.62 -7.45
N VAL A 147 3.42 4.77 -7.76
CA VAL A 147 3.20 3.33 -7.93
C VAL A 147 2.70 2.70 -6.62
N ARG A 148 3.22 3.15 -5.47
CA ARG A 148 2.75 2.67 -4.17
C ARG A 148 1.32 3.11 -3.85
N THR A 149 0.98 4.37 -4.14
CA THR A 149 -0.38 4.88 -3.90
C THR A 149 -1.41 4.28 -4.84
N ALA A 150 -1.08 4.11 -6.13
CA ALA A 150 -1.97 3.49 -7.11
C ALA A 150 -2.36 2.06 -6.70
N TRP A 151 -1.41 1.27 -6.20
CA TRP A 151 -1.71 -0.05 -5.65
C TRP A 151 -2.66 0.00 -4.43
N ILE A 152 -2.46 0.95 -3.51
CA ILE A 152 -3.33 1.11 -2.34
C ILE A 152 -4.76 1.46 -2.79
N GLU A 153 -4.90 2.36 -3.75
CA GLU A 153 -6.20 2.74 -4.32
C GLU A 153 -6.92 1.53 -4.94
N ASP A 154 -6.22 0.69 -5.71
CA ASP A 154 -6.78 -0.53 -6.29
C ASP A 154 -7.23 -1.54 -5.22
N VAL A 155 -6.44 -1.75 -4.17
CA VAL A 155 -6.83 -2.62 -3.05
C VAL A 155 -8.04 -2.07 -2.30
N LEU A 156 -8.09 -0.75 -2.07
CA LEU A 156 -9.22 -0.10 -1.42
C LEU A 156 -10.50 -0.17 -2.27
N SER A 157 -10.38 -0.08 -3.59
CA SER A 157 -11.49 -0.22 -4.54
C SER A 157 -12.13 -1.62 -4.51
N LEU A 158 -11.36 -2.66 -4.15
CA LEU A 158 -11.87 -4.02 -3.96
C LEU A 158 -12.62 -4.22 -2.64
N VAL A 159 -12.50 -3.31 -1.66
CA VAL A 159 -13.14 -3.45 -0.34
C VAL A 159 -14.68 -3.50 -0.44
N PRO A 160 -15.37 -2.57 -1.14
CA PRO A 160 -16.83 -2.62 -1.28
C PRO A 160 -17.39 -3.90 -1.94
N PRO A 161 -16.89 -4.39 -3.09
CA PRO A 161 -17.40 -5.62 -3.70
C PRO A 161 -17.12 -6.86 -2.85
N ILE A 162 -15.95 -6.96 -2.20
CA ILE A 162 -15.66 -8.06 -1.27
C ILE A 162 -16.60 -8.02 -0.07
N ALA A 163 -16.80 -6.85 0.55
CA ALA A 163 -17.73 -6.69 1.66
C ALA A 163 -19.17 -7.07 1.27
N PHE A 164 -19.61 -6.70 0.06
CA PHE A 164 -20.90 -7.10 -0.48
C PHE A 164 -21.02 -8.62 -0.65
N LEU A 165 -20.03 -9.27 -1.29
CA LEU A 165 -20.02 -10.72 -1.47
C LEU A 165 -20.00 -11.48 -0.14
N VAL A 166 -19.21 -11.00 0.83
CA VAL A 166 -19.19 -11.52 2.20
C VAL A 166 -20.58 -11.38 2.83
N SER A 167 -21.24 -10.23 2.70
CA SER A 167 -22.60 -10.03 3.24
C SER A 167 -23.61 -11.02 2.65
N VAL A 168 -23.56 -11.28 1.34
CA VAL A 168 -24.43 -12.25 0.66
C VAL A 168 -24.15 -13.66 1.15
N HIS A 169 -22.88 -14.01 1.36
CA HIS A 169 -22.50 -15.32 1.88
C HIS A 169 -23.03 -15.55 3.31
N PHE A 170 -22.91 -14.56 4.20
CA PHE A 170 -23.44 -14.65 5.56
C PHE A 170 -24.96 -14.77 5.61
N ARG A 171 -25.67 -14.20 4.62
CA ARG A 171 -27.13 -14.30 4.52
C ARG A 171 -27.63 -15.73 4.27
N LYS A 172 -26.78 -16.61 3.72
CA LYS A 172 -27.12 -18.02 3.45
C LYS A 172 -26.89 -18.96 4.65
N ARG A 173 -26.30 -18.49 5.76
CA ARG A 173 -26.03 -19.34 6.93
C ARG A 173 -27.32 -19.67 7.68
N ALA A 174 -27.55 -20.96 7.94
CA ALA A 174 -28.71 -21.45 8.68
C ALA A 174 -28.73 -20.95 10.14
N PRO A 175 -29.91 -20.82 10.76
CA PRO A 175 -30.04 -20.44 12.16
C PRO A 175 -29.24 -21.38 13.07
N SER A 176 -28.51 -20.82 14.03
CA SER A 176 -27.78 -21.59 15.04
C SER A 176 -28.45 -21.45 16.40
N ARG A 177 -28.18 -22.37 17.34
CA ARG A 177 -28.72 -22.31 18.71
C ARG A 177 -28.43 -20.98 19.44
N ARG A 178 -27.33 -20.30 19.06
CA ARG A 178 -26.95 -18.97 19.58
C ARG A 178 -27.71 -17.82 18.89
N TYR A 179 -28.23 -18.03 17.68
CA TYR A 179 -28.99 -17.04 16.91
C TYR A 179 -30.28 -17.68 16.32
N PRO A 180 -31.30 -17.90 17.15
CA PRO A 180 -32.53 -18.61 16.74
C PRO A 180 -33.32 -17.88 15.65
N TYR A 181 -33.22 -16.54 15.58
CA TYR A 181 -33.90 -15.73 14.58
C TYR A 181 -33.12 -15.55 13.26
N GLY A 182 -31.94 -16.15 13.14
CA GLY A 182 -31.04 -16.00 12.00
C GLY A 182 -30.39 -14.61 11.91
N PHE A 183 -29.68 -14.37 10.81
CA PHE A 183 -28.82 -13.21 10.60
C PHE A 183 -29.53 -12.00 9.95
N ARG A 184 -30.84 -11.84 10.17
CA ARG A 184 -31.67 -10.82 9.47
C ARG A 184 -31.30 -9.37 9.76
N ARG A 185 -30.68 -9.07 10.91
CA ARG A 185 -30.28 -7.70 11.31
C ARG A 185 -28.86 -7.30 10.92
N LEU A 186 -28.06 -8.21 10.35
CA LEU A 186 -26.69 -7.91 9.92
C LEU A 186 -26.62 -6.80 8.85
N PRO A 187 -27.50 -6.76 7.83
CA PRO A 187 -27.46 -5.69 6.83
C PRO A 187 -27.69 -4.31 7.46
N THR A 188 -28.69 -4.19 8.34
CA THR A 188 -29.00 -2.94 9.05
C THR A 188 -27.86 -2.48 9.96
N LEU A 189 -27.16 -3.41 10.61
CA LEU A 189 -25.97 -3.09 11.41
C LEU A 189 -24.83 -2.58 10.52
N ALA A 190 -24.58 -3.22 9.37
CA ALA A 190 -23.55 -2.81 8.43
C ALA A 190 -23.80 -1.40 7.87
N PHE A 191 -25.05 -1.10 7.48
CA PHE A 191 -25.44 0.24 7.04
C PHE A 191 -25.27 1.30 8.13
N LEU A 192 -25.62 0.98 9.38
CA LEU A 192 -25.43 1.90 10.51
C LEU A 192 -23.94 2.19 10.75
N ILE A 193 -23.08 1.17 10.72
CA ILE A 193 -21.62 1.34 10.88
C ILE A 193 -21.04 2.20 9.76
N ALA A 194 -21.45 1.96 8.51
CA ALA A 194 -21.00 2.76 7.36
C ALA A 194 -21.44 4.23 7.48
N ALA A 195 -22.70 4.48 7.86
CA ALA A 195 -23.22 5.83 8.06
C ALA A 195 -22.46 6.60 9.16
N VAL A 196 -22.17 5.94 10.28
CA VAL A 196 -21.37 6.53 11.37
C VAL A 196 -19.94 6.84 10.92
N ALA A 197 -19.30 5.95 10.15
CA ALA A 197 -17.95 6.17 9.64
C ALA A 197 -17.87 7.38 8.70
N ILE A 198 -18.81 7.51 7.77
CA ILE A 198 -18.90 8.67 6.85
C ILE A 198 -19.15 9.96 7.62
N LEU A 199 -20.03 9.93 8.63
CA LEU A 199 -20.34 11.09 9.46
C LEU A 199 -19.11 11.56 10.27
N ILE A 200 -18.34 10.62 10.83
CA ILE A 200 -17.08 10.94 11.53
C ILE A 200 -16.07 11.57 10.57
N LEU A 201 -15.89 11.02 9.37
CA LEU A 201 -14.98 11.57 8.36
C LEU A 201 -15.41 12.97 7.89
N GLY A 202 -16.71 13.18 7.67
CA GLY A 202 -17.27 14.48 7.30
C GLY A 202 -17.07 15.53 8.40
N LEU A 203 -17.34 15.17 9.66
CA LEU A 203 -17.06 16.06 10.80
C LEU A 203 -15.56 16.38 10.91
N TYR A 204 -14.70 15.40 10.69
CA TYR A 204 -13.25 15.62 10.70
C TYR A 204 -12.83 16.65 9.66
N MET A 205 -13.27 16.49 8.40
CA MET A 205 -13.00 17.45 7.32
C MET A 205 -13.53 18.85 7.62
N PHE A 206 -14.72 18.96 8.21
CA PHE A 206 -15.28 20.25 8.62
C PHE A 206 -14.44 20.93 9.71
N PHE A 207 -13.97 20.18 10.72
CA PHE A 207 -13.12 20.72 11.77
C PHE A 207 -11.72 21.10 11.29
N ASP A 208 -11.19 20.39 10.30
CA ASP A 208 -9.90 20.70 9.69
C ASP A 208 -10.00 21.99 8.88
N ALA A 209 -11.02 22.11 8.02
CA ALA A 209 -11.29 23.31 7.24
C ALA A 209 -11.57 24.56 8.09
N ALA A 210 -12.20 24.38 9.26
CA ALA A 210 -12.44 25.49 10.19
C ALA A 210 -11.17 25.95 10.94
N ARG A 211 -10.07 25.19 10.86
CA ARG A 211 -8.79 25.49 11.54
C ARG A 211 -7.68 25.92 10.59
N SER A 212 -7.79 25.61 9.31
CA SER A 212 -6.94 26.10 8.21
C SER A 212 -7.33 27.50 7.79
#